data_AF-A0A7S2ACH5-F1
#
_entry.id   AF-A0A7S2ACH5-F1
#
_cell.length_a   1.000
_cell.length_b   1.000
_cell.length_c   1.000
_cell.angle_alpha   90.00
_cell.angle_beta   90.00
_cell.angle_gamma   90.00
#
_symmetry.space_group_name_H-M   'P 1'
#
loop_
_entity.id
_entity.type
_entity.pdbx_description
1 polymer ?
#
loop_
_entity_poly.entity_id
_entity_poly.type
_entity_poly.pdbx_seq_one_letter_code
_entity_poly.pdbx_strand_id
1 'polypeptide(L)'
;AIQQSLPPEGWYDGGAGQSCTQGCAAVGLVCTEEGLLAHNADVDTSEEVLRKIEEVGGTTNIGVCDQQWGEADDVPNWSAGGCHQSKPSRALSTFNCDVAPRGGFLAKHRLCYCHAPVLPTVTE
;
A
#
# COMPACT_ATOMS: atom_id res chain seq x y z
N ALA A 1 -6.60 30.27 11.68
CA ALA A 1 -6.73 28.81 11.52
C ALA A 1 -5.66 28.37 10.53
N ILE A 2 -4.81 27.40 10.87
CA ILE A 2 -3.80 26.90 9.94
C ILE A 2 -4.53 25.96 8.99
N GLN A 3 -4.68 26.38 7.74
CA GLN A 3 -5.24 25.56 6.68
C GLN A 3 -4.21 24.46 6.38
N GLN A 4 -4.33 23.30 7.03
CA GLN A 4 -3.48 22.15 6.70
C GLN A 4 -3.96 21.58 5.37
N SER A 5 -3.14 21.72 4.33
CA SER A 5 -3.33 21.01 3.07
C SER A 5 -3.18 19.51 3.31
N LEU A 6 -3.98 18.69 2.62
CA LEU A 6 -3.80 17.25 2.63
C LEU A 6 -2.37 16.88 2.17
N PRO A 7 -1.80 15.78 2.69
CA PRO A 7 -0.60 15.18 2.13
C PRO A 7 -0.76 14.88 0.63
N PRO A 8 0.35 14.81 -0.13
CA PRO A 8 0.29 14.46 -1.55
C PRO A 8 -0.25 13.04 -1.74
N GLU A 9 -0.90 12.79 -2.87
CA GLU A 9 -1.18 11.41 -3.28
C GLU A 9 0.13 10.63 -3.47
N GLY A 10 0.09 9.32 -3.24
CA GLY A 10 1.25 8.48 -3.39
C GLY A 10 1.20 7.25 -2.48
N TRP A 11 2.36 6.63 -2.33
CA TRP A 11 2.53 5.43 -1.52
C TRP A 11 2.87 5.77 -0.08
N TYR A 12 2.24 5.06 0.84
CA TYR A 12 2.40 5.21 2.28
C TYR A 12 2.59 3.85 2.94
N ASP A 13 3.20 3.85 4.13
CA ASP A 13 3.13 2.73 5.06
C ASP A 13 1.70 2.62 5.60
N GLY A 14 1.03 1.51 5.31
CA GLY A 14 -0.30 1.22 5.85
C GLY A 14 -0.34 1.11 7.38
N GLY A 15 0.81 0.87 8.01
CA GLY A 15 0.98 0.63 9.44
C GLY A 15 1.06 -0.86 9.78
N ALA A 16 1.68 -1.16 10.92
CA ALA A 16 1.87 -2.54 11.39
C ALA A 16 0.52 -3.24 11.62
N GLY A 17 0.25 -4.30 10.86
CA GLY A 17 -0.97 -5.09 10.94
C GLY A 17 -2.25 -4.35 10.54
N GLN A 18 -2.12 -3.20 9.88
CA GLN A 18 -3.26 -2.39 9.43
C GLN A 18 -3.58 -2.65 7.95
N SER A 19 -4.83 -2.40 7.57
CA SER A 19 -5.27 -2.34 6.18
C SER A 19 -4.85 -1.03 5.51
N CYS A 20 -4.91 -0.97 4.17
CA CYS A 20 -4.67 0.27 3.45
C CYS A 20 -5.76 1.32 3.69
N THR A 21 -7.01 0.89 3.91
CA THR A 21 -8.09 1.79 4.32
C THR A 21 -7.74 2.50 5.63
N GLN A 22 -7.23 1.77 6.62
CA GLN A 22 -6.80 2.37 7.90
C GLN A 22 -5.58 3.28 7.74
N GLY A 23 -4.56 2.83 7.01
CA GLY A 23 -3.33 3.59 6.79
C GLY A 23 -3.54 4.91 6.05
N CYS A 24 -4.27 4.89 4.93
CA CYS A 24 -4.57 6.11 4.18
C CYS A 24 -5.44 7.08 4.98
N ALA A 25 -6.43 6.57 5.74
CA ALA A 25 -7.28 7.41 6.58
C ALA A 25 -6.48 8.14 7.68
N ALA A 26 -5.42 7.51 8.21
CA ALA A 26 -4.56 8.12 9.23
C ALA A 26 -3.83 9.39 8.73
N VAL A 27 -3.67 9.54 7.41
CA VAL A 27 -3.07 10.72 6.76
C VAL A 27 -4.09 11.60 6.04
N GLY A 28 -5.39 11.35 6.23
CA GLY A 28 -6.47 12.13 5.61
C GLY A 28 -6.72 11.81 4.13
N LEU A 29 -6.18 10.69 3.63
CA LEU A 29 -6.36 10.20 2.27
C LEU A 29 -7.26 8.95 2.26
N VAL A 30 -7.52 8.40 1.07
CA VAL A 30 -8.28 7.16 0.89
C VAL A 30 -7.53 6.16 0.01
N CYS A 31 -7.87 4.89 0.17
CA CYS A 31 -7.44 3.80 -0.72
C CYS A 31 -8.62 3.37 -1.60
N THR A 32 -8.34 3.04 -2.85
CA THR A 32 -9.28 2.36 -3.77
C THR A 32 -8.56 1.23 -4.49
N GLU A 33 -9.28 0.16 -4.82
CA GLU A 33 -8.75 -0.94 -5.61
C GLU A 33 -8.26 -0.46 -6.99
N GLU A 34 -8.96 0.49 -7.60
CA GLU A 34 -8.55 1.12 -8.86
C GLU A 34 -7.24 1.89 -8.70
N GLY A 35 -7.05 2.62 -7.60
CA GLY A 35 -5.80 3.30 -7.29
C GLY A 35 -4.63 2.32 -7.13
N LEU A 36 -4.85 1.21 -6.41
CA LEU A 36 -3.84 0.16 -6.28
C LEU A 36 -3.50 -0.50 -7.63
N LEU A 37 -4.49 -0.73 -8.49
CA LEU A 37 -4.28 -1.28 -9.83
C LEU A 37 -3.52 -0.30 -10.74
N ALA A 38 -3.93 0.97 -10.76
CA ALA A 38 -3.32 2.00 -11.60
C ALA A 38 -1.84 2.21 -11.29
N HIS A 39 -1.44 1.98 -10.04
CA HIS A 39 -0.06 2.10 -9.57
C HIS A 39 0.64 0.75 -9.40
N ASN A 40 0.06 -0.37 -9.83
CA ASN A 40 0.63 -1.69 -9.59
C ASN A 40 2.05 -1.86 -10.15
N ALA A 41 2.37 -1.19 -11.27
CA ALA A 41 3.69 -1.19 -11.87
C ALA A 41 4.77 -0.51 -11.00
N ASP A 42 4.39 0.22 -9.95
CA ASP A 42 5.34 0.81 -9.00
C ASP A 42 5.87 -0.21 -7.97
N VAL A 43 5.32 -1.42 -7.95
CA VAL A 43 5.52 -2.44 -6.89
C VAL A 43 5.46 -3.89 -7.42
N ASP A 44 5.68 -4.10 -8.71
CA ASP A 44 5.55 -5.42 -9.36
C ASP A 44 6.87 -6.17 -9.57
N THR A 45 7.98 -5.51 -9.25
CA THR A 45 9.33 -6.08 -9.11
C THR A 45 9.89 -5.95 -7.69
N SER A 46 10.92 -6.73 -7.38
CA SER A 46 11.57 -6.69 -6.07
C SER A 46 12.27 -5.36 -5.84
N GLU A 47 12.96 -4.85 -6.85
CA GLU A 47 13.67 -3.57 -6.81
C GLU A 47 12.73 -2.40 -6.51
N GLU A 48 11.55 -2.42 -7.14
CA GLU A 48 10.50 -1.43 -6.91
C GLU A 48 9.94 -1.47 -5.49
N VAL A 49 9.59 -2.66 -5.00
CA VAL A 49 9.06 -2.82 -3.64
C VAL A 49 10.09 -2.41 -2.59
N LEU A 50 11.35 -2.81 -2.76
CA LEU A 50 12.43 -2.44 -1.83
C LEU A 50 12.67 -0.94 -1.80
N ARG A 51 12.71 -0.30 -2.98
CA ARG A 51 12.78 1.16 -3.09
C ARG A 51 11.58 1.81 -2.39
N LYS A 52 10.39 1.25 -2.58
CA LYS A 52 9.17 1.81 -1.99
C LYS A 52 9.11 1.68 -0.48
N ILE A 53 9.60 0.56 0.07
CA ILE A 53 9.77 0.36 1.51
C ILE A 53 10.68 1.46 2.09
N GLU A 54 11.81 1.75 1.43
CA GLU A 54 12.72 2.82 1.86
C GLU A 54 12.07 4.21 1.78
N GLU A 55 11.38 4.51 0.67
CA GLU A 55 10.68 5.79 0.47
C GLU A 55 9.64 6.10 1.56
N VAL A 56 8.95 5.07 2.08
CA VAL A 56 7.96 5.22 3.17
C VAL A 56 8.58 5.13 4.57
N GLY A 57 9.92 5.05 4.67
CA GLY A 57 10.65 4.97 5.94
C GLY A 57 10.69 3.58 6.59
N GLY A 58 10.26 2.54 5.87
CA GLY A 58 10.34 1.16 6.29
C GLY A 58 11.73 0.54 6.06
N THR A 59 11.95 -0.63 6.65
CA THR A 59 13.17 -1.43 6.43
C THR A 59 12.86 -2.92 6.34
N THR A 60 13.68 -3.66 5.61
CA THR A 60 13.69 -5.13 5.52
C THR A 60 15.12 -5.63 5.36
N ASN A 61 15.42 -6.83 5.84
CA ASN A 61 16.75 -7.46 5.72
C ASN A 61 16.89 -8.36 4.48
N ILE A 62 15.89 -8.33 3.59
CA ILE A 62 15.80 -9.19 2.42
C ILE A 62 16.06 -8.38 1.14
N GLY A 63 16.85 -8.95 0.22
CA GLY A 63 17.17 -8.33 -1.06
C GLY A 63 16.29 -8.75 -2.24
N VAL A 64 15.37 -9.70 -2.05
CA VAL A 64 14.43 -10.19 -3.09
C VAL A 64 13.07 -10.44 -2.45
N CYS A 65 12.03 -9.80 -2.96
CA CYS A 65 10.65 -9.99 -2.51
C CYS A 65 10.00 -11.18 -3.20
N ASP A 66 9.30 -12.01 -2.44
CA ASP A 66 8.65 -13.21 -2.96
C ASP A 66 7.44 -12.85 -3.85
N GLN A 67 7.34 -13.50 -5.01
CA GLN A 67 6.22 -13.34 -5.96
C GLN A 67 5.27 -14.54 -5.97
N GLN A 68 5.56 -15.63 -5.23
CA GLN A 68 4.69 -16.82 -5.18
C GLN A 68 3.24 -16.46 -4.82
N TRP A 69 3.04 -15.41 -4.03
CA TRP A 69 1.73 -14.91 -3.59
C TRP A 69 1.36 -13.57 -4.22
N GLY A 70 1.89 -13.25 -5.40
CA GLY A 70 1.73 -11.93 -6.03
C GLY A 70 0.28 -11.53 -6.39
N GLU A 71 -0.68 -12.46 -6.33
CA GLU A 71 -2.11 -12.17 -6.49
C GLU A 71 -2.89 -12.11 -5.16
N ALA A 72 -2.23 -12.31 -4.01
CA ALA A 72 -2.90 -12.21 -2.72
C ALA A 72 -3.38 -10.78 -2.44
N ASP A 73 -4.55 -10.66 -1.83
CA ASP A 73 -5.22 -9.37 -1.58
C ASP A 73 -4.45 -8.42 -0.65
N ASP A 74 -3.47 -8.92 0.10
CA ASP A 74 -2.62 -8.17 1.02
C ASP A 74 -1.22 -7.86 0.49
N VAL A 75 -0.87 -8.24 -0.75
CA VAL A 75 0.40 -7.83 -1.37
C VAL A 75 0.26 -6.47 -2.10
N PRO A 76 1.32 -5.67 -2.21
CA PRO A 76 2.66 -5.86 -1.63
C PRO A 76 2.73 -5.57 -0.12
N ASN A 77 3.50 -6.37 0.61
CA ASN A 77 3.69 -6.21 2.04
C ASN A 77 5.13 -6.55 2.45
N TRP A 78 5.54 -6.04 3.61
CA TRP A 78 6.87 -6.31 4.16
C TRP A 78 6.88 -6.46 5.68
N SER A 79 8.00 -6.94 6.19
CA SER A 79 8.42 -6.93 7.59
C SER A 79 9.95 -6.88 7.60
N ALA A 80 10.56 -6.82 8.79
CA ALA A 80 12.01 -6.89 8.92
C ALA A 80 12.63 -8.14 8.26
N GLY A 81 11.91 -9.27 8.20
CA GLY A 81 12.42 -10.55 7.71
C GLY A 81 11.91 -10.99 6.36
N GLY A 82 11.14 -10.17 5.63
CA GLY A 82 10.51 -10.60 4.38
C GLY A 82 9.69 -9.53 3.70
N CYS A 83 9.57 -9.63 2.38
CA CYS A 83 8.67 -8.82 1.57
C CYS A 83 8.05 -9.67 0.46
N HIS A 84 6.87 -9.26 0.01
CA HIS A 84 6.17 -9.84 -1.13
C HIS A 84 5.86 -8.75 -2.13
N GLN A 85 6.12 -9.01 -3.41
CA GLN A 85 5.80 -8.08 -4.49
C GLN A 85 4.44 -8.40 -5.12
N SER A 86 3.86 -7.39 -5.76
CA SER A 86 2.65 -7.61 -6.56
C SER A 86 2.99 -8.36 -7.85
N LYS A 87 2.03 -9.07 -8.41
CA LYS A 87 2.16 -9.61 -9.76
C LYS A 87 1.82 -8.51 -10.79
N PRO A 88 2.64 -8.28 -11.84
CA PRO A 88 2.46 -7.17 -12.79
C PRO A 88 1.06 -7.05 -13.42
N SER A 89 0.40 -8.18 -13.66
CA SER A 89 -0.88 -8.24 -14.38
C SER A 89 -1.99 -8.92 -13.58
N ARG A 90 -2.02 -8.74 -12.25
CA ARG A 90 -3.12 -9.28 -11.43
C ARG A 90 -4.42 -8.51 -11.68
N ALA A 91 -5.54 -9.22 -11.66
CA ALA A 91 -6.84 -8.63 -11.97
C ALA A 91 -7.31 -7.66 -10.88
N LEU A 92 -8.10 -6.63 -11.24
CA LEU A 92 -8.69 -5.66 -10.29
C LEU A 92 -9.35 -6.35 -9.08
N SER A 93 -10.07 -7.45 -9.31
CA SER A 93 -10.77 -8.22 -8.28
C SER A 93 -9.86 -8.88 -7.25
N THR A 94 -8.53 -8.85 -7.44
CA THR A 94 -7.54 -9.38 -6.50
C THR A 94 -6.98 -8.30 -5.57
N PHE A 95 -7.23 -7.02 -5.86
CA PHE A 95 -6.87 -5.93 -4.96
C PHE A 95 -7.97 -5.78 -3.90
N ASN A 96 -7.57 -5.42 -2.68
CA ASN A 96 -8.51 -5.15 -1.60
C ASN A 96 -7.89 -4.16 -0.62
N CYS A 97 -8.46 -2.98 -0.42
CA CYS A 97 -7.95 -1.97 0.50
C CYS A 97 -8.14 -2.34 1.97
N ASP A 98 -9.14 -3.14 2.31
CA ASP A 98 -9.58 -3.44 3.67
C ASP A 98 -8.84 -4.62 4.32
N VAL A 99 -7.99 -5.33 3.56
CA VAL A 99 -7.25 -6.49 4.06
C VAL A 99 -5.90 -6.05 4.63
N ALA A 100 -5.72 -6.37 5.92
CA ALA A 100 -4.46 -6.25 6.62
C ALA A 100 -3.47 -7.36 6.20
N PRO A 101 -2.15 -7.12 6.26
CA PRO A 101 -1.15 -8.12 5.90
C PRO A 101 -1.24 -9.36 6.80
N ARG A 102 -1.32 -10.55 6.17
CA ARG A 102 -1.34 -11.84 6.86
C ARG A 102 0.07 -12.17 7.35
N GLY A 103 0.19 -12.60 8.61
CA GLY A 103 1.49 -12.92 9.20
C GLY A 103 1.50 -13.25 10.69
N GLY A 104 0.34 -13.24 11.37
CA GLY A 104 0.25 -13.59 12.79
C GLY A 104 1.04 -12.63 13.67
N PHE A 105 2.07 -13.13 14.36
CA PHE A 105 2.90 -12.37 15.31
C PHE A 105 3.94 -11.45 14.67
N LEU A 106 4.14 -11.52 13.35
CA LEU A 106 5.04 -10.62 12.65
C LEU A 106 4.37 -9.26 12.46
N ALA A 107 5.03 -8.19 12.87
CA ALA A 107 4.65 -6.81 12.57
C ALA A 107 4.86 -6.54 11.07
N LYS A 108 3.98 -7.11 10.23
CA LYS A 108 3.98 -6.85 8.79
C LYS A 108 3.25 -5.55 8.49
N HIS A 109 3.71 -4.88 7.47
CA HIS A 109 3.20 -3.63 6.94
C HIS A 109 2.80 -3.85 5.49
N ARG A 110 1.92 -3.00 4.96
CA ARG A 110 1.48 -3.03 3.57
C ARG A 110 1.82 -1.72 2.89
N LEU A 111 2.33 -1.77 1.66
CA LEU A 111 2.52 -0.54 0.88
C LEU A 111 1.16 -0.19 0.29
N CYS A 112 0.70 1.03 0.58
CA CYS A 112 -0.65 1.46 0.28
C CYS A 112 -0.61 2.70 -0.60
N TYR A 113 -1.21 2.63 -1.79
CA TYR A 113 -1.42 3.82 -2.59
C TYR A 113 -2.62 4.60 -2.06
N CYS A 114 -2.38 5.83 -1.65
CA CYS A 114 -3.35 6.73 -1.06
C CYS A 114 -3.55 7.95 -1.95
N HIS A 115 -4.79 8.34 -2.17
CA HIS A 115 -5.14 9.52 -2.97
C HIS A 115 -6.19 10.39 -2.27
N ALA A 116 -6.40 11.59 -2.79
CA ALA A 116 -7.41 12.49 -2.25
C ALA A 116 -8.82 11.87 -2.36
N PRO A 117 -9.68 12.04 -1.34
CA PRO A 117 -11.07 11.64 -1.44
C PRO A 117 -11.80 12.48 -2.49
N VAL A 118 -12.76 11.87 -3.20
CA VAL A 118 -13.67 12.62 -4.07
C VAL A 118 -14.62 13.42 -3.19
N LEU A 119 -14.42 14.74 -3.12
CA LEU A 119 -15.35 15.61 -2.42
C LEU A 119 -16.65 15.75 -3.24
N PRO A 120 -17.83 15.66 -2.61
CA PRO A 120 -19.07 15.95 -3.31
C PRO A 120 -19.05 17.41 -3.77
N THR A 121 -19.33 17.63 -5.05
CA THR A 121 -19.53 18.97 -5.58
C THR A 121 -20.83 19.50 -5.00
N VAL A 122 -20.74 20.46 -4.08
CA VAL A 122 -21.93 21.18 -3.60
C VAL A 122 -22.42 22.01 -4.78
N THR A 123 -23.53 21.60 -5.38
CA THR A 123 -24.24 22.42 -6.36
C THR A 123 -25.07 23.42 -5.56
N GLU A 124 -24.75 24.71 -5.68
CA GLU A 124 -25.52 25.83 -5.13
C GLU A 124 -26.83 26.03 -5.90
#